data_AF-A0AA45U710-F1
#
_entry.id   AF-A0AA45U710-F1
#
_cell.length_a   1.000
_cell.length_b   1.000
_cell.length_c   1.000
_cell.angle_alpha   90.00
_cell.angle_beta   90.00
_cell.angle_gamma   90.00
#
_symmetry.space_group_name_H-M   'P 1'
#
loop_
_entity.id
_entity.type
_entity.pdbx_description
1 polymer ?
#
loop_
_entity_poly.entity_id
_entity_poly.type
_entity_poly.pdbx_seq_one_letter_code
_entity_poly.pdbx_strand_id
1 'polypeptide(L)'
;MTPGQQDKRLVSLFLCGDVMTGRGIDQVLPHPAPPGIHESYLHDARDYVALAEERNGPIRKPVGFGEIWGDALAALEHAAPDVRIINLETSITTSEQWWPDKGIHYRMHPENAECLTAARISCCAMANNHVLDWGYPGLAQTLSTLRRLGIATSGMGENLEEAQQPALLAVGTGRRVVVFSCGDVSSGIPPSWAARKNRPGVDLLPDLSPTTARHLGKRVADLKREGDVVIASIHWGENWGYTVPRAQQDFAHALIDEAGVDVVHGHSSHHPRGIEVHHGRLILHGCGDFLNDYEGILGHEEYRPDLALMYLASVDPANGRIASLRMLPMQLRQLRPHRASRRDAEWLCEVLGREGRRLAPRTRVELEDNGALLLQWG
;
A
#
# COMPACT_ATOMS: atom_id res chain seq x y z
N MET A 1 -39.77 -10.59 22.60
CA MET A 1 -39.07 -9.79 21.56
C MET A 1 -37.75 -10.48 21.31
N THR A 2 -37.55 -10.99 20.09
CA THR A 2 -36.42 -11.87 19.74
C THR A 2 -35.11 -11.07 19.63
N PRO A 3 -34.02 -11.53 20.25
CA PRO A 3 -32.68 -11.01 20.02
C PRO A 3 -32.20 -11.54 18.67
N GLY A 4 -32.50 -10.81 17.60
CA GLY A 4 -32.31 -11.30 16.24
C GLY A 4 -32.23 -10.17 15.22
N GLN A 5 -31.37 -9.19 15.47
CA GLN A 5 -30.93 -8.17 14.51
C GLN A 5 -29.64 -7.53 15.04
N GLN A 6 -28.55 -8.31 15.14
CA GLN A 6 -27.22 -7.76 15.40
C GLN A 6 -26.72 -7.05 14.13
N ASP A 7 -26.88 -5.73 14.10
CA ASP A 7 -25.99 -4.72 13.54
C ASP A 7 -25.11 -5.13 12.34
N LYS A 8 -25.71 -5.41 11.16
CA LYS A 8 -24.95 -5.68 9.92
C LYS A 8 -24.47 -4.38 9.25
N ARG A 9 -23.58 -3.65 9.91
CA ARG A 9 -22.75 -2.63 9.25
C ARG A 9 -21.57 -3.33 8.57
N LEU A 10 -21.39 -3.11 7.27
CA LEU A 10 -20.21 -3.52 6.51
C LEU A 10 -18.96 -2.87 7.13
N VAL A 11 -17.81 -3.55 7.03
CA VAL A 11 -16.52 -2.95 7.37
C VAL A 11 -16.03 -2.15 6.17
N SER A 12 -15.85 -0.84 6.33
CA SER A 12 -15.32 0.02 5.27
C SER A 12 -13.81 0.21 5.39
N LEU A 13 -13.10 -0.02 4.29
CA LEU A 13 -11.66 0.03 4.20
C LEU A 13 -11.25 1.13 3.22
N PHE A 14 -10.23 1.90 3.57
CA PHE A 14 -9.40 2.61 2.61
C PHE A 14 -8.09 1.86 2.42
N LEU A 15 -7.82 1.50 1.17
CA LEU A 15 -6.54 0.99 0.68
C LEU A 15 -6.01 1.94 -0.40
N CYS A 16 -4.71 1.94 -0.62
CA CYS A 16 -4.07 2.65 -1.73
C CYS A 16 -2.81 1.92 -2.20
N GLY A 17 -2.19 2.49 -3.22
CA GLY A 17 -0.84 2.14 -3.65
C GLY A 17 0.23 2.47 -2.62
N ASP A 18 1.48 2.37 -3.06
CA ASP A 18 2.67 2.58 -2.25
C ASP A 18 2.78 4.05 -1.81
N VAL A 19 3.03 4.23 -0.52
CA VAL A 19 3.22 5.55 0.10
C VAL A 19 4.70 5.73 0.37
N MET A 20 5.37 6.41 -0.54
CA MET A 20 6.78 6.78 -0.46
C MET A 20 6.87 8.24 -0.06
N THR A 21 7.28 8.50 1.19
CA THR A 21 7.36 9.85 1.75
C THR A 21 8.80 10.37 1.84
N GLY A 22 9.77 9.54 1.47
CA GLY A 22 11.18 9.91 1.47
C GLY A 22 11.62 10.74 0.26
N ARG A 23 12.92 10.99 0.17
CA ARG A 23 13.55 11.70 -0.96
C ARG A 23 12.86 13.04 -1.23
N GLY A 24 12.31 13.29 -2.42
CA GLY A 24 11.74 14.58 -2.81
C GLY A 24 10.61 15.05 -1.89
N ILE A 25 9.73 14.14 -1.44
CA ILE A 25 8.63 14.49 -0.54
C ILE A 25 9.16 14.92 0.84
N ASP A 26 10.16 14.22 1.37
CA ASP A 26 10.79 14.59 2.64
C ASP A 26 11.44 15.97 2.56
N GLN A 27 12.05 16.31 1.41
CA GLN A 27 12.70 17.62 1.18
C GLN A 27 11.74 18.81 1.15
N VAL A 28 10.45 18.59 0.91
CA VAL A 28 9.44 19.67 0.96
C VAL A 28 8.73 19.77 2.30
N LEU A 29 8.86 18.77 3.18
CA LEU A 29 8.28 18.76 4.52
C LEU A 29 9.09 19.63 5.51
N PRO A 30 8.55 19.93 6.72
CA PRO A 30 9.17 20.88 7.65
C PRO A 30 10.53 20.46 8.23
N HIS A 31 10.81 19.16 8.34
CA HIS A 31 12.02 18.62 8.98
C HIS A 31 12.80 17.70 8.03
N PRO A 32 13.28 18.16 6.87
CA PRO A 32 13.91 17.28 5.89
C PRO A 32 15.20 16.64 6.42
N ALA A 33 15.43 15.38 6.08
CA ALA A 33 16.71 14.71 6.25
C ALA A 33 17.78 15.37 5.36
N PRO A 34 19.08 15.14 5.62
CA PRO A 34 20.14 15.60 4.72
C PRO A 34 19.86 15.12 3.28
N PRO A 35 20.00 16.01 2.27
CA PRO A 35 19.54 15.72 0.91
C PRO A 35 20.43 14.74 0.14
N GLY A 36 21.63 14.43 0.63
CA GLY A 36 22.54 13.50 -0.05
C GLY A 36 21.92 12.10 -0.19
N ILE A 37 21.95 11.56 -1.40
CA ILE A 37 21.45 10.22 -1.75
C ILE A 37 22.51 9.43 -2.54
N HIS A 38 22.35 8.09 -2.58
CA HIS A 38 23.36 7.15 -3.09
C HIS A 38 23.00 6.51 -4.43
N GLU A 39 22.16 7.17 -5.21
CA GLU A 39 21.66 6.67 -6.48
C GLU A 39 22.66 6.96 -7.61
N SER A 40 22.60 6.20 -8.71
CA SER A 40 23.58 6.31 -9.80
C SER A 40 23.37 7.52 -10.72
N TYR A 41 22.19 8.13 -10.67
CA TYR A 41 21.77 9.19 -11.59
C TYR A 41 21.47 10.53 -10.90
N LEU A 42 21.10 10.51 -9.63
CA LEU A 42 20.95 11.69 -8.78
C LEU A 42 21.68 11.49 -7.46
N HIS A 43 22.26 12.56 -6.94
CA HIS A 43 23.03 12.55 -5.68
C HIS A 43 22.45 13.51 -4.64
N ASP A 44 21.43 14.29 -5.00
CA ASP A 44 20.74 15.24 -4.14
C ASP A 44 19.22 15.06 -4.29
N ALA A 45 18.53 14.75 -3.20
CA ALA A 45 17.08 14.53 -3.18
C ALA A 45 16.27 15.78 -3.57
N ARG A 46 16.86 16.98 -3.54
CA ARG A 46 16.20 18.21 -3.98
C ARG A 46 16.07 18.28 -5.50
N ASP A 47 16.83 17.47 -6.24
CA ASP A 47 16.70 17.39 -7.69
C ASP A 47 15.34 16.77 -8.09
N TYR A 48 14.79 15.84 -7.30
CA TYR A 48 13.42 15.35 -7.48
C TYR A 48 12.38 16.46 -7.30
N VAL A 49 12.62 17.37 -6.36
CA VAL A 49 11.76 18.55 -6.16
C VAL A 49 11.86 19.50 -7.36
N ALA A 50 13.07 19.69 -7.89
CA ALA A 50 13.28 20.53 -9.08
C ALA A 50 12.59 19.95 -10.32
N LEU A 51 12.64 18.63 -10.53
CA LEU A 51 11.91 17.94 -11.61
C LEU A 51 10.39 18.14 -11.48
N ALA A 52 9.85 18.01 -10.27
CA ALA A 52 8.44 18.26 -10.01
C ALA A 52 8.06 19.73 -10.30
N GLU A 53 8.89 20.68 -9.84
CA GLU A 53 8.67 22.11 -10.06
C GLU A 53 8.77 22.52 -11.53
N GLU A 54 9.67 21.93 -12.30
CA GLU A 54 9.76 22.12 -13.75
C GLU A 54 8.50 21.62 -14.46
N ARG A 55 7.95 20.49 -13.99
CA ARG A 55 6.79 19.85 -14.62
C ARG A 55 5.46 20.51 -14.29
N ASN A 56 5.18 20.82 -13.03
CA ASN A 56 3.86 21.31 -12.58
C ASN A 56 3.93 22.64 -11.80
N GLY A 57 5.05 23.35 -11.86
CA GLY A 57 5.21 24.66 -11.24
C GLY A 57 5.63 24.61 -9.76
N PRO A 58 5.89 25.78 -9.15
CA PRO A 58 6.60 25.88 -7.87
C PRO A 58 5.86 25.22 -6.71
N ILE A 59 6.62 24.60 -5.79
CA ILE A 59 6.12 23.99 -4.56
C ILE A 59 6.44 24.92 -3.40
N ARG A 60 5.42 25.32 -2.62
CA ARG A 60 5.62 26.13 -1.43
C ARG A 60 6.24 25.29 -0.31
N LYS A 61 7.45 25.65 0.13
CA LYS A 61 8.21 24.94 1.16
C LYS A 61 8.28 25.78 2.46
N PRO A 62 8.11 25.19 3.65
CA PRO A 62 7.71 23.80 3.85
C PRO A 62 6.22 23.59 3.53
N VAL A 63 5.91 22.40 3.04
CA VAL A 63 4.56 21.85 2.87
C VAL A 63 4.11 21.31 4.23
N GLY A 64 2.90 21.65 4.68
CA GLY A 64 2.37 21.12 5.94
C GLY A 64 2.16 19.60 5.90
N PHE A 65 2.20 18.94 7.07
CA PHE A 65 2.04 17.48 7.19
C PHE A 65 0.77 16.91 6.55
N GLY A 66 -0.34 17.65 6.59
CA GLY A 66 -1.57 17.25 5.89
C GLY A 66 -1.56 17.60 4.41
N GLU A 67 -0.82 18.63 4.00
CA GLU A 67 -0.87 19.14 2.62
C GLU A 67 -0.27 18.17 1.60
N ILE A 68 0.63 17.27 2.02
CA ILE A 68 1.17 16.21 1.12
C ILE A 68 0.10 15.21 0.65
N TRP A 69 -1.01 15.10 1.38
CA TRP A 69 -2.13 14.25 1.02
C TRP A 69 -3.15 14.96 0.13
N GLY A 70 -2.93 16.24 -0.18
CA GLY A 70 -3.73 17.02 -1.14
C GLY A 70 -5.25 16.82 -1.00
N ASP A 71 -5.92 16.58 -2.12
CA ASP A 71 -7.38 16.38 -2.18
C ASP A 71 -7.82 15.04 -1.54
N ALA A 72 -6.87 14.12 -1.27
CA ALA A 72 -7.17 12.83 -0.66
C ALA A 72 -7.65 12.98 0.80
N LEU A 73 -7.18 13.99 1.54
CA LEU A 73 -7.65 14.21 2.92
C LEU A 73 -9.16 14.47 2.96
N ALA A 74 -9.63 15.40 2.15
CA ALA A 74 -11.06 15.71 2.07
C ALA A 74 -11.87 14.49 1.63
N ALA A 75 -11.33 13.67 0.71
CA ALA A 75 -11.94 12.43 0.29
C ALA A 75 -12.01 11.38 1.43
N LEU A 76 -10.95 11.24 2.24
CA LEU A 76 -10.91 10.36 3.41
C LEU A 76 -11.87 10.82 4.52
N GLU A 77 -11.98 12.12 4.73
CA GLU A 77 -12.93 12.71 5.68
C GLU A 77 -14.37 12.47 5.25
N HIS A 78 -14.67 12.67 3.96
CA HIS A 78 -15.99 12.42 3.40
C HIS A 78 -16.38 10.94 3.43
N ALA A 79 -15.47 10.05 3.03
CA ALA A 79 -15.72 8.61 2.99
C ALA A 79 -15.78 7.98 4.39
N ALA A 80 -15.05 8.55 5.36
CA ALA A 80 -14.96 8.08 6.74
C ALA A 80 -14.81 6.55 6.88
N PRO A 81 -13.79 5.95 6.23
CA PRO A 81 -13.56 4.51 6.32
C PRO A 81 -13.26 4.10 7.77
N ASP A 82 -13.70 2.92 8.17
CA ASP A 82 -13.43 2.37 9.51
C ASP A 82 -11.92 2.16 9.73
N VAL A 83 -11.19 1.78 8.66
CA VAL A 83 -9.74 1.51 8.70
C VAL A 83 -9.04 2.08 7.47
N ARG A 84 -7.87 2.70 7.67
CA ARG A 84 -7.01 3.25 6.62
C ARG A 84 -5.67 2.51 6.58
N ILE A 85 -5.39 1.78 5.50
CA ILE A 85 -4.23 0.90 5.37
C ILE A 85 -3.41 1.32 4.14
N ILE A 86 -2.11 1.41 4.32
CA ILE A 86 -1.15 1.75 3.27
C ILE A 86 -0.01 0.73 3.27
N ASN A 87 0.67 0.53 2.14
CA ASN A 87 2.06 0.06 2.16
C ASN A 87 2.96 1.27 2.32
N LEU A 88 3.68 1.34 3.44
CA LEU A 88 4.63 2.42 3.69
C LEU A 88 5.99 1.97 3.16
N GLU A 89 6.36 2.50 2.00
CA GLU A 89 7.54 2.10 1.25
C GLU A 89 8.66 3.13 1.44
N THR A 90 9.01 3.39 2.69
CA THR A 90 10.04 4.36 3.05
C THR A 90 10.57 4.03 4.44
N SER A 91 11.89 4.18 4.63
CA SER A 91 12.49 4.15 5.96
C SER A 91 12.29 5.50 6.67
N ILE A 92 11.85 5.47 7.93
CA ILE A 92 11.69 6.64 8.79
C ILE A 92 12.86 6.70 9.77
N THR A 93 13.91 7.45 9.42
CA THR A 93 15.17 7.38 10.15
C THR A 93 16.12 8.56 9.91
N THR A 94 16.98 8.81 10.90
CA THR A 94 18.16 9.67 10.84
C THR A 94 19.46 8.86 10.71
N SER A 95 19.38 7.54 10.52
CA SER A 95 20.53 6.67 10.29
C SER A 95 21.20 7.04 8.97
N GLU A 96 22.53 6.95 8.96
CA GLU A 96 23.37 7.11 7.77
C GLU A 96 23.88 5.75 7.24
N GLN A 97 23.39 4.63 7.82
CA GLN A 97 23.82 3.28 7.44
C GLN A 97 23.07 2.77 6.22
N TRP A 98 23.27 3.41 5.06
CA TRP A 98 22.65 2.98 3.81
C TRP A 98 23.09 1.56 3.42
N TRP A 99 22.18 0.80 2.81
CA TRP A 99 22.46 -0.58 2.40
C TRP A 99 23.33 -0.59 1.13
N PRO A 100 24.49 -1.29 1.14
CA PRO A 100 25.44 -1.26 0.02
C PRO A 100 24.85 -1.87 -1.25
N ASP A 101 25.31 -1.38 -2.41
CA ASP A 101 24.97 -1.87 -3.75
C ASP A 101 23.47 -1.84 -4.11
N LYS A 102 22.64 -1.16 -3.31
CA LYS A 102 21.24 -0.89 -3.63
C LYS A 102 21.15 0.41 -4.44
N GLY A 103 20.36 0.40 -5.52
CA GLY A 103 20.29 1.51 -6.47
C GLY A 103 19.43 2.71 -6.05
N ILE A 104 18.49 2.52 -5.12
CA ILE A 104 17.53 3.55 -4.68
C ILE A 104 17.37 3.43 -3.16
N HIS A 105 17.42 4.55 -2.45
CA HIS A 105 17.23 4.58 -0.99
C HIS A 105 16.19 5.62 -0.60
N TYR A 106 15.09 5.18 0.01
CA TYR A 106 14.08 6.07 0.56
C TYR A 106 14.34 6.36 2.03
N ARG A 107 14.39 7.65 2.37
CA ARG A 107 14.48 8.15 3.74
C ARG A 107 13.52 9.30 3.96
N MET A 108 12.73 9.22 5.02
CA MET A 108 12.03 10.35 5.61
C MET A 108 12.58 10.59 7.03
N HIS A 109 12.70 11.85 7.41
CA HIS A 109 13.08 12.21 8.78
C HIS A 109 11.96 11.82 9.78
N PRO A 110 12.29 11.29 10.98
CA PRO A 110 11.27 10.90 11.97
C PRO A 110 10.34 12.02 12.46
N GLU A 111 10.80 13.28 12.43
CA GLU A 111 9.96 14.44 12.78
C GLU A 111 8.90 14.75 11.69
N ASN A 112 9.07 14.23 10.47
CA ASN A 112 8.09 14.36 9.40
C ASN A 112 6.98 13.29 9.45
N ALA A 113 7.13 12.25 10.28
CA ALA A 113 6.21 11.11 10.33
C ALA A 113 4.79 11.46 10.80
N GLU A 114 4.59 12.66 11.38
CA GLU A 114 3.25 13.19 11.70
C GLU A 114 2.37 13.35 10.44
N CYS A 115 2.96 13.41 9.24
CA CYS A 115 2.22 13.37 7.98
C CYS A 115 1.31 12.13 7.87
N LEU A 116 1.70 10.99 8.42
CA LEU A 116 0.86 9.78 8.45
C LEU A 116 -0.34 9.95 9.39
N THR A 117 -0.13 10.60 10.54
CA THR A 117 -1.22 10.89 11.49
C THR A 117 -2.18 11.96 10.98
N ALA A 118 -1.70 12.90 10.16
CA ALA A 118 -2.55 13.91 9.50
C ALA A 118 -3.62 13.25 8.61
N ALA A 119 -3.28 12.15 7.93
CA ALA A 119 -4.23 11.33 7.19
C ALA A 119 -4.92 10.24 8.02
N ARG A 120 -4.71 10.21 9.35
CA ARG A 120 -5.23 9.23 10.31
C ARG A 120 -5.01 7.77 9.86
N ILE A 121 -3.84 7.49 9.29
CA ILE A 121 -3.48 6.13 8.86
C ILE A 121 -3.54 5.19 10.07
N SER A 122 -4.27 4.09 9.92
CA SER A 122 -4.49 3.12 10.99
C SER A 122 -3.40 2.06 11.02
N CYS A 123 -2.91 1.66 9.83
CA CYS A 123 -1.94 0.60 9.67
C CYS A 123 -1.00 0.84 8.49
N CYS A 124 0.29 0.55 8.71
CA CYS A 124 1.30 0.46 7.66
C CYS A 124 1.69 -1.01 7.46
N ALA A 125 1.38 -1.55 6.27
CA ALA A 125 2.03 -2.75 5.77
C ALA A 125 3.46 -2.39 5.35
N MET A 126 4.44 -3.18 5.79
CA MET A 126 5.86 -2.83 5.70
C MET A 126 6.70 -3.89 5.00
N ALA A 127 6.15 -5.02 4.55
CA ALA A 127 6.97 -6.09 3.97
C ALA A 127 7.41 -5.80 2.52
N ASN A 128 8.10 -4.68 2.30
CA ASN A 128 8.55 -4.18 1.01
C ASN A 128 10.07 -4.08 0.92
N ASN A 129 10.56 -3.71 -0.26
CA ASN A 129 11.98 -3.63 -0.59
C ASN A 129 12.65 -2.34 -0.08
N HIS A 130 11.97 -1.41 0.61
CA HIS A 130 12.55 -0.15 1.07
C HIS A 130 12.72 -0.03 2.60
N VAL A 131 12.38 -1.06 3.37
CA VAL A 131 12.43 -1.02 4.84
C VAL A 131 13.82 -1.17 5.47
N LEU A 132 14.79 -1.71 4.72
CA LEU A 132 16.17 -1.87 5.18
C LEU A 132 17.16 -1.00 4.40
N ASP A 133 16.65 0.01 3.68
CA ASP A 133 17.49 0.95 2.93
C ASP A 133 18.56 1.61 3.79
N TRP A 134 18.27 1.82 5.08
CA TRP A 134 19.18 2.43 6.05
C TRP A 134 19.60 1.45 7.17
N GLY A 135 19.63 0.17 6.80
CA GLY A 135 20.10 -0.92 7.64
C GLY A 135 19.20 -1.19 8.85
N TYR A 136 19.67 -2.09 9.72
CA TYR A 136 18.93 -2.47 10.93
C TYR A 136 18.66 -1.30 11.89
N PRO A 137 19.56 -0.30 12.06
CA PRO A 137 19.22 0.89 12.84
C PRO A 137 18.07 1.70 12.23
N GLY A 138 18.01 1.80 10.89
CA GLY A 138 16.91 2.44 10.19
C GLY A 138 15.58 1.73 10.39
N LEU A 139 15.59 0.41 10.31
CA LEU A 139 14.41 -0.43 10.60
C LEU A 139 13.91 -0.21 12.04
N ALA A 140 14.81 -0.27 13.02
CA ALA A 140 14.47 -0.09 14.43
C ALA A 140 13.91 1.33 14.72
N GLN A 141 14.48 2.37 14.12
CA GLN A 141 13.98 3.74 14.26
C GLN A 141 12.61 3.92 13.57
N THR A 142 12.40 3.24 12.44
CA THR A 142 11.11 3.23 11.74
C THR A 142 10.03 2.62 12.63
N LEU A 143 10.27 1.42 13.17
CA LEU A 143 9.35 0.73 14.08
C LEU A 143 9.04 1.55 15.34
N SER A 144 10.05 2.10 15.99
CA SER A 144 9.87 2.91 17.20
C SER A 144 9.12 4.20 16.92
N THR A 145 9.32 4.82 15.75
CA THR A 145 8.58 6.02 15.34
C THR A 145 7.10 5.72 15.10
N LEU A 146 6.78 4.66 14.34
CA LEU A 146 5.38 4.26 14.09
C LEU A 146 4.67 3.85 15.39
N ARG A 147 5.35 3.13 16.28
CA ARG A 147 4.85 2.78 17.61
C ARG A 147 4.55 4.01 18.47
N ARG A 148 5.43 5.02 18.45
CA ARG A 148 5.21 6.30 19.17
C ARG A 148 3.99 7.06 18.64
N LEU A 149 3.74 6.99 17.34
CA LEU A 149 2.56 7.60 16.70
C LEU A 149 1.28 6.77 16.88
N GLY A 150 1.36 5.58 17.48
CA GLY A 150 0.22 4.68 17.65
C GLY A 150 -0.30 4.07 16.35
N ILE A 151 0.54 4.03 15.30
CA ILE A 151 0.20 3.42 14.02
C ILE A 151 0.54 1.94 14.07
N ALA A 152 -0.41 1.07 13.74
CA ALA A 152 -0.16 -0.37 13.70
C ALA A 152 0.73 -0.74 12.52
N THR A 153 1.53 -1.79 12.66
CA THR A 153 2.45 -2.26 11.62
C THR A 153 2.36 -3.77 11.44
N SER A 154 2.66 -4.26 10.24
CA SER A 154 2.85 -5.68 9.98
C SER A 154 3.91 -5.94 8.91
N GLY A 155 4.48 -7.14 8.92
CA GLY A 155 5.38 -7.63 7.86
C GLY A 155 6.87 -7.36 8.06
N MET A 156 7.25 -6.80 9.21
CA MET A 156 8.63 -6.66 9.63
C MET A 156 8.74 -6.54 11.15
N GLY A 157 9.91 -6.82 11.71
CA GLY A 157 10.11 -6.83 13.16
C GLY A 157 11.56 -6.98 13.58
N GLU A 158 11.83 -6.96 14.88
CA GLU A 158 13.18 -7.15 15.44
C GLU A 158 13.65 -8.61 15.37
N ASN A 159 12.73 -9.52 15.04
CA ASN A 159 12.94 -10.95 14.83
C ASN A 159 11.82 -11.54 13.98
N LEU A 160 11.92 -12.83 13.65
CA LEU A 160 10.93 -13.54 12.82
C LEU A 160 9.52 -13.57 13.45
N GLU A 161 9.42 -13.72 14.78
CA GLU A 161 8.12 -13.77 15.44
C GLU A 161 7.39 -12.43 15.29
N GLU A 162 8.07 -11.32 15.56
CA GLU A 162 7.53 -9.97 15.38
C GLU A 162 7.20 -9.67 13.92
N ALA A 163 8.08 -10.03 12.97
CA ALA A 163 7.82 -9.84 11.55
C ALA A 163 6.56 -10.56 11.09
N GLN A 164 6.28 -11.72 11.69
CA GLN A 164 5.09 -12.52 11.41
C GLN A 164 3.85 -12.11 12.20
N GLN A 165 3.92 -11.13 13.11
CA GLN A 165 2.72 -10.64 13.80
C GLN A 165 1.88 -9.79 12.85
N PRO A 166 0.57 -10.08 12.73
CA PRO A 166 -0.34 -9.20 12.01
C PRO A 166 -0.67 -7.95 12.81
N ALA A 167 -1.08 -6.89 12.12
CA ALA A 167 -1.72 -5.75 12.76
C ALA A 167 -3.18 -6.08 13.10
N LEU A 168 -3.62 -5.71 14.30
CA LEU A 168 -4.99 -5.93 14.79
C LEU A 168 -5.69 -4.60 15.02
N LEU A 169 -6.71 -4.31 14.21
CA LEU A 169 -7.40 -3.02 14.19
C LEU A 169 -8.84 -3.23 14.63
N ALA A 170 -9.22 -2.73 15.80
CA ALA A 170 -10.58 -2.87 16.30
C ALA A 170 -11.56 -2.02 15.45
N VAL A 171 -12.67 -2.62 15.04
CA VAL A 171 -13.74 -1.95 14.29
C VAL A 171 -15.06 -2.18 15.00
N GLY A 172 -15.67 -1.11 15.53
CA GLY A 172 -16.91 -1.23 16.30
C GLY A 172 -16.78 -2.18 17.51
N THR A 173 -17.87 -2.85 17.86
CA THR A 173 -17.89 -3.77 19.01
C THR A 173 -17.63 -5.21 18.54
N GLY A 174 -16.51 -5.78 18.96
CA GLY A 174 -16.21 -7.21 18.77
C GLY A 174 -15.73 -7.62 17.37
N ARG A 175 -15.48 -6.68 16.44
CA ARG A 175 -14.90 -6.96 15.12
C ARG A 175 -13.50 -6.39 14.99
N ARG A 176 -12.71 -6.96 14.08
CA ARG A 176 -11.37 -6.48 13.78
C ARG A 176 -11.08 -6.55 12.29
N VAL A 177 -10.19 -5.69 11.84
CA VAL A 177 -9.43 -5.91 10.61
C VAL A 177 -8.06 -6.45 11.01
N VAL A 178 -7.69 -7.59 10.43
CA VAL A 178 -6.42 -8.28 10.70
C VAL A 178 -5.56 -8.19 9.44
N VAL A 179 -4.41 -7.53 9.53
CA VAL A 179 -3.54 -7.28 8.37
C VAL A 179 -2.25 -8.07 8.50
N PHE A 180 -2.10 -9.09 7.65
CA PHE A 180 -0.83 -9.75 7.41
C PHE A 180 -0.12 -9.02 6.27
N SER A 181 1.17 -8.73 6.42
CA SER A 181 1.99 -8.16 5.35
C SER A 181 3.16 -9.10 5.08
N CYS A 182 3.38 -9.43 3.81
CA CYS A 182 4.48 -10.31 3.39
C CYS A 182 5.15 -9.77 2.12
N GLY A 183 6.43 -10.09 1.94
CA GLY A 183 7.20 -9.71 0.76
C GLY A 183 7.58 -10.91 -0.08
N ASP A 184 7.78 -10.73 -1.38
CA ASP A 184 8.32 -11.74 -2.28
C ASP A 184 9.65 -11.27 -2.91
N VAL A 185 10.55 -12.19 -3.24
CA VAL A 185 11.87 -11.83 -3.83
C VAL A 185 11.75 -11.17 -5.21
N SER A 186 10.64 -11.38 -5.94
CA SER A 186 10.40 -10.80 -7.26
C SER A 186 10.23 -9.29 -7.25
N SER A 187 9.91 -8.68 -6.10
CA SER A 187 9.81 -7.21 -5.92
C SER A 187 11.13 -6.58 -5.46
N GLY A 188 12.25 -7.29 -5.61
CA GLY A 188 13.57 -6.76 -5.29
C GLY A 188 13.91 -6.78 -3.80
N ILE A 189 13.20 -7.57 -2.98
CA ILE A 189 13.56 -7.83 -1.59
C ILE A 189 14.68 -8.88 -1.56
N PRO A 190 15.90 -8.54 -1.09
CA PRO A 190 16.98 -9.51 -0.99
C PRO A 190 16.64 -10.64 0.00
N PRO A 191 16.92 -11.91 -0.30
CA PRO A 191 16.72 -13.02 0.65
C PRO A 191 17.47 -12.83 1.98
N SER A 192 18.55 -12.06 1.97
CA SER A 192 19.31 -11.71 3.18
C SER A 192 18.51 -10.86 4.17
N TRP A 193 17.49 -10.14 3.71
CA TRP A 193 16.61 -9.27 4.50
C TRP A 193 15.49 -10.01 5.23
N ALA A 194 15.29 -11.30 4.95
CA ALA A 194 14.33 -12.11 5.68
C ALA A 194 14.63 -12.09 7.18
N ALA A 195 13.60 -11.83 7.99
CA ALA A 195 13.69 -11.92 9.44
C ALA A 195 14.11 -13.34 9.87
N ARG A 196 14.84 -13.44 10.98
CA ARG A 196 15.21 -14.73 11.60
C ARG A 196 14.94 -14.66 13.09
N LYS A 197 15.04 -15.81 13.78
CA LYS A 197 14.79 -15.92 15.23
C LYS A 197 15.48 -14.81 16.06
N ASN A 198 16.71 -14.44 15.72
CA ASN A 198 17.49 -13.41 16.42
C ASN A 198 18.00 -12.32 15.45
N ARG A 199 17.26 -12.02 14.38
CA ARG A 199 17.67 -11.01 13.40
C ARG A 199 16.46 -10.25 12.89
N PRO A 200 16.48 -8.91 12.91
CA PRO A 200 15.42 -8.11 12.33
C PRO A 200 15.28 -8.34 10.84
N GLY A 201 14.11 -8.03 10.29
CA GLY A 201 13.91 -8.10 8.85
C GLY A 201 12.44 -8.21 8.47
N VAL A 202 12.24 -8.66 7.24
CA VAL A 202 10.93 -8.76 6.57
C VAL A 202 10.33 -10.16 6.74
N ASP A 203 9.01 -10.26 6.84
CA ASP A 203 8.27 -11.51 6.66
C ASP A 203 8.28 -11.89 5.16
N LEU A 204 9.38 -12.52 4.74
CA LEU A 204 9.64 -12.88 3.36
C LEU A 204 9.04 -14.24 3.04
N LEU A 205 8.20 -14.30 2.01
CA LEU A 205 7.67 -15.55 1.47
C LEU A 205 8.81 -16.37 0.84
N PRO A 206 8.89 -17.69 1.10
CA PRO A 206 9.89 -18.53 0.46
C PRO A 206 9.61 -18.76 -1.02
N ASP A 207 8.33 -18.77 -1.41
CA ASP A 207 7.83 -18.87 -2.78
C ASP A 207 6.34 -18.48 -2.85
N LEU A 208 5.79 -18.42 -4.06
CA LEU A 208 4.36 -18.22 -4.32
C LEU A 208 3.61 -19.55 -4.54
N SER A 209 3.89 -20.57 -3.72
CA SER A 209 3.23 -21.88 -3.82
C SER A 209 1.99 -21.99 -2.91
N PRO A 210 1.05 -22.92 -3.20
CA PRO A 210 -0.07 -23.24 -2.30
C PRO A 210 0.40 -23.71 -0.91
N THR A 211 1.58 -24.32 -0.80
CA THR A 211 2.15 -24.71 0.51
C THR A 211 2.47 -23.49 1.36
N THR A 212 3.05 -22.46 0.74
CA THR A 212 3.30 -21.18 1.41
C THR A 212 2.00 -20.48 1.81
N ALA A 213 0.98 -20.51 0.93
CA ALA A 213 -0.35 -19.98 1.26
C ALA A 213 -0.95 -20.69 2.49
N ARG A 214 -0.89 -22.04 2.55
CA ARG A 214 -1.35 -22.80 3.73
C ARG A 214 -0.56 -22.50 5.01
N HIS A 215 0.74 -22.18 4.91
CA HIS A 215 1.51 -21.74 6.09
C HIS A 215 1.00 -20.41 6.64
N LEU A 216 0.70 -19.44 5.76
CA LEU A 216 0.00 -18.22 6.18
C LEU A 216 -1.39 -18.55 6.74
N GLY A 217 -2.11 -19.49 6.10
CA GLY A 217 -3.42 -19.97 6.53
C GLY A 217 -3.45 -20.50 7.96
N LYS A 218 -2.40 -21.19 8.41
CA LYS A 218 -2.26 -21.60 9.82
C LYS A 218 -2.21 -20.40 10.76
N ARG A 219 -1.39 -19.39 10.43
CA ARG A 219 -1.30 -18.13 11.22
C ARG A 219 -2.63 -17.39 11.25
N VAL A 220 -3.37 -17.38 10.15
CA VAL A 220 -4.73 -16.82 10.08
C VAL A 220 -5.66 -17.61 10.99
N ALA A 221 -5.69 -18.94 10.86
CA ALA A 221 -6.59 -19.81 11.63
C ALA A 221 -6.36 -19.73 13.14
N ASP A 222 -5.10 -19.57 13.58
CA ASP A 222 -4.74 -19.47 15.00
C ASP A 222 -5.27 -18.18 15.68
N LEU A 223 -5.59 -17.16 14.89
CA LEU A 223 -5.98 -15.83 15.38
C LEU A 223 -7.40 -15.40 15.01
N LYS A 224 -7.91 -15.83 13.85
CA LYS A 224 -9.17 -15.35 13.26
C LYS A 224 -10.35 -15.70 14.15
N ARG A 225 -11.19 -14.71 14.41
CA ARG A 225 -12.45 -14.82 15.15
C ARG A 225 -13.63 -14.54 14.22
N GLU A 226 -14.82 -14.92 14.65
CA GLU A 226 -16.04 -14.54 13.95
C GLU A 226 -16.14 -13.00 13.85
N GLY A 227 -16.43 -12.49 12.66
CA GLY A 227 -16.53 -11.06 12.39
C GLY A 227 -15.21 -10.36 12.07
N ASP A 228 -14.07 -11.07 12.08
CA ASP A 228 -12.81 -10.50 11.59
C ASP A 228 -12.78 -10.47 10.05
N VAL A 229 -12.27 -9.36 9.50
CA VAL A 229 -11.89 -9.26 8.08
C VAL A 229 -10.38 -9.42 7.98
N VAL A 230 -9.91 -10.42 7.23
CA VAL A 230 -8.48 -10.71 7.08
C VAL A 230 -7.96 -10.15 5.76
N ILE A 231 -6.88 -9.37 5.84
CA ILE A 231 -6.21 -8.77 4.69
C ILE A 231 -4.79 -9.34 4.60
N ALA A 232 -4.40 -9.78 3.40
CA ALA A 232 -3.01 -10.06 3.07
C ALA A 232 -2.48 -8.95 2.15
N SER A 233 -1.63 -8.08 2.68
CA SER A 233 -0.88 -7.08 1.91
C SER A 233 0.43 -7.68 1.43
N ILE A 234 0.66 -7.70 0.11
CA ILE A 234 1.77 -8.46 -0.47
C ILE A 234 2.54 -7.61 -1.46
N HIS A 235 3.84 -7.49 -1.22
CA HIS A 235 4.75 -6.73 -2.08
C HIS A 235 5.49 -7.69 -3.02
N TRP A 236 5.05 -7.78 -4.28
CA TRP A 236 5.46 -8.81 -5.24
C TRP A 236 5.63 -8.32 -6.68
N GLY A 237 6.32 -9.10 -7.49
CA GLY A 237 6.39 -8.89 -8.94
C GLY A 237 7.24 -7.71 -9.37
N GLU A 238 7.28 -7.53 -10.69
CA GLU A 238 8.02 -6.45 -11.32
C GLU A 238 7.30 -5.11 -11.16
N ASN A 239 8.07 -4.01 -11.13
CA ASN A 239 7.55 -2.66 -10.90
C ASN A 239 6.72 -2.11 -12.07
N TRP A 240 6.92 -2.62 -13.28
CA TRP A 240 6.27 -2.15 -14.50
C TRP A 240 5.70 -3.30 -15.32
N GLY A 241 4.59 -3.04 -16.03
CA GLY A 241 3.93 -4.02 -16.88
C GLY A 241 2.60 -4.49 -16.30
N TYR A 242 1.62 -4.71 -17.17
CA TYR A 242 0.25 -5.06 -16.77
C TYR A 242 0.02 -6.56 -16.58
N THR A 243 0.87 -7.41 -17.14
CA THR A 243 0.70 -8.87 -17.04
C THR A 243 0.95 -9.32 -15.61
N VAL A 244 -0.09 -9.84 -14.95
CA VAL A 244 0.06 -10.54 -13.67
C VAL A 244 0.53 -11.98 -13.95
N PRO A 245 1.71 -12.40 -13.47
CA PRO A 245 2.19 -13.78 -13.66
C PRO A 245 1.25 -14.82 -13.06
N ARG A 246 1.18 -16.02 -13.64
CA ARG A 246 0.28 -17.07 -13.13
C ARG A 246 0.57 -17.50 -11.70
N ALA A 247 1.83 -17.56 -11.30
CA ALA A 247 2.20 -17.84 -9.92
C ALA A 247 1.59 -16.84 -8.91
N GLN A 248 1.49 -15.55 -9.27
CA GLN A 248 0.82 -14.56 -8.41
C GLN A 248 -0.69 -14.75 -8.38
N GLN A 249 -1.31 -15.06 -9.53
CA GLN A 249 -2.75 -15.35 -9.60
C GLN A 249 -3.10 -16.57 -8.75
N ASP A 250 -2.41 -17.69 -8.97
CA ASP A 250 -2.64 -18.95 -8.26
C ASP A 250 -2.40 -18.79 -6.75
N PHE A 251 -1.38 -18.02 -6.36
CA PHE A 251 -1.13 -17.73 -4.94
C PHE A 251 -2.21 -16.84 -4.34
N ALA A 252 -2.65 -15.78 -5.01
CA ALA A 252 -3.76 -14.94 -4.56
C ALA A 252 -5.07 -15.72 -4.40
N HIS A 253 -5.36 -16.66 -5.31
CA HIS A 253 -6.49 -17.58 -5.19
C HIS A 253 -6.32 -18.52 -4.00
N ALA A 254 -5.15 -19.13 -3.82
CA ALA A 254 -4.86 -20.01 -2.69
C ALA A 254 -4.95 -19.30 -1.33
N LEU A 255 -4.62 -18.00 -1.25
CA LEU A 255 -4.81 -17.20 -0.04
C LEU A 255 -6.28 -17.10 0.35
N ILE A 256 -7.16 -16.92 -0.63
CA ILE A 256 -8.61 -16.88 -0.41
C ILE A 256 -9.16 -18.27 -0.09
N ASP A 257 -8.79 -19.27 -0.89
CA ASP A 257 -9.40 -20.61 -0.87
C ASP A 257 -8.88 -21.47 0.28
N GLU A 258 -7.61 -21.33 0.65
CA GLU A 258 -6.94 -22.20 1.62
C GLU A 258 -6.43 -21.45 2.87
N ALA A 259 -6.20 -20.14 2.80
CA ALA A 259 -5.63 -19.37 3.91
C ALA A 259 -6.63 -18.51 4.70
N GLY A 260 -7.90 -18.45 4.26
CA GLY A 260 -8.93 -17.68 4.96
C GLY A 260 -8.75 -16.16 4.87
N VAL A 261 -8.04 -15.69 3.85
CA VAL A 261 -7.89 -14.26 3.51
C VAL A 261 -9.16 -13.77 2.83
N ASP A 262 -9.61 -12.56 3.18
CA ASP A 262 -10.82 -11.93 2.65
C ASP A 262 -10.51 -10.82 1.62
N VAL A 263 -9.34 -10.18 1.74
CA VAL A 263 -8.83 -9.20 0.77
C VAL A 263 -7.34 -9.41 0.53
N VAL A 264 -6.94 -9.45 -0.74
CA VAL A 264 -5.54 -9.40 -1.16
C VAL A 264 -5.22 -7.98 -1.63
N HIS A 265 -4.19 -7.36 -1.03
CA HIS A 265 -3.74 -5.99 -1.28
C HIS A 265 -2.32 -6.01 -1.84
N GLY A 266 -2.20 -6.09 -3.17
CA GLY A 266 -0.92 -6.20 -3.88
C GLY A 266 -0.25 -4.84 -4.14
N HIS A 267 1.08 -4.82 -4.09
CA HIS A 267 1.95 -3.64 -4.19
C HIS A 267 3.09 -3.84 -5.21
N SER A 268 4.07 -2.93 -5.22
CA SER A 268 5.30 -2.95 -6.03
C SER A 268 5.11 -2.53 -7.48
N SER A 269 3.98 -2.85 -8.12
CA SER A 269 3.69 -2.28 -9.42
C SER A 269 3.44 -0.78 -9.27
N HIS A 270 4.32 0.09 -9.78
CA HIS A 270 4.24 1.55 -9.66
C HIS A 270 3.04 2.18 -10.43
N HIS A 271 2.16 1.34 -10.97
CA HIS A 271 0.89 1.70 -11.58
C HIS A 271 -0.20 0.68 -11.20
N PRO A 272 -1.48 1.06 -11.19
CA PRO A 272 -2.57 0.12 -10.94
C PRO A 272 -2.61 -1.02 -11.96
N ARG A 273 -2.78 -2.25 -11.46
CA ARG A 273 -2.98 -3.48 -12.25
C ARG A 273 -4.44 -3.93 -12.21
N GLY A 274 -4.74 -5.00 -12.94
CA GLY A 274 -6.07 -5.58 -13.02
C GLY A 274 -6.63 -5.97 -11.64
N ILE A 275 -7.94 -5.79 -11.49
CA ILE A 275 -8.69 -6.10 -10.26
C ILE A 275 -9.54 -7.33 -10.51
N GLU A 276 -9.65 -8.18 -9.50
CA GLU A 276 -10.39 -9.43 -9.56
C GLU A 276 -11.26 -9.61 -8.31
N VAL A 277 -12.42 -10.25 -8.48
CA VAL A 277 -13.25 -10.75 -7.38
C VAL A 277 -13.33 -12.27 -7.49
N HIS A 278 -12.55 -12.97 -6.66
CA HIS A 278 -12.47 -14.42 -6.63
C HIS A 278 -13.32 -14.97 -5.48
N HIS A 279 -14.28 -15.85 -5.78
CA HIS A 279 -15.26 -16.36 -4.80
C HIS A 279 -15.99 -15.28 -3.96
N GLY A 280 -16.15 -14.07 -4.52
CA GLY A 280 -16.76 -12.93 -3.86
C GLY A 280 -15.81 -12.13 -2.96
N ARG A 281 -14.51 -12.40 -2.97
CA ARG A 281 -13.46 -11.69 -2.20
C ARG A 281 -12.55 -10.89 -3.13
N LEU A 282 -12.05 -9.77 -2.63
CA LEU A 282 -11.32 -8.79 -3.44
C LEU A 282 -9.85 -9.19 -3.59
N ILE A 283 -9.34 -9.12 -4.82
CA ILE A 283 -7.92 -9.18 -5.14
C ILE A 283 -7.53 -7.93 -5.91
N LEU A 284 -6.68 -7.12 -5.29
CA LEU A 284 -5.95 -6.04 -5.94
C LEU A 284 -4.55 -6.58 -6.27
N HIS A 285 -4.28 -6.92 -7.53
CA HIS A 285 -3.00 -7.56 -7.91
C HIS A 285 -1.80 -6.60 -7.84
N GLY A 286 -2.04 -5.30 -7.88
CA GLY A 286 -1.03 -4.25 -7.81
C GLY A 286 -1.69 -2.87 -7.77
N CYS A 287 -1.45 -2.10 -6.71
CA CYS A 287 -2.21 -0.87 -6.44
C CYS A 287 -1.58 0.41 -6.98
N GLY A 288 -0.42 0.35 -7.62
CA GLY A 288 0.30 1.55 -8.02
C GLY A 288 1.05 2.20 -6.88
N ASP A 289 1.50 3.41 -7.15
CA ASP A 289 1.91 4.35 -6.12
C ASP A 289 0.71 5.23 -5.75
N PHE A 290 0.69 5.70 -4.50
CA PHE A 290 -0.25 6.73 -4.05
C PHE A 290 0.45 8.06 -3.73
N LEU A 291 1.65 7.97 -3.13
CA LEU A 291 2.57 9.10 -2.93
C LEU A 291 3.94 8.67 -3.42
N ASN A 292 4.51 9.43 -4.35
CA ASN A 292 5.87 9.26 -4.88
C ASN A 292 6.45 10.61 -5.31
N ASP A 293 7.72 10.61 -5.68
CA ASP A 293 8.46 11.75 -6.23
C ASP A 293 8.88 11.52 -7.70
N TYR A 294 8.08 10.77 -8.47
CA TYR A 294 8.37 10.45 -9.88
C TYR A 294 8.00 11.56 -10.86
N GLU A 295 7.47 12.67 -10.35
CA GLU A 295 7.04 13.80 -11.14
C GLU A 295 8.20 14.41 -11.93
N GLY A 296 8.11 14.36 -13.26
CA GLY A 296 9.17 14.83 -14.17
C GLY A 296 10.19 13.76 -14.57
N ILE A 297 10.13 12.55 -14.00
CA ILE A 297 10.93 11.40 -14.45
C ILE A 297 10.31 10.82 -15.72
N LEU A 298 11.14 10.55 -16.73
CA LEU A 298 10.71 10.06 -18.05
C LEU A 298 10.95 8.54 -18.22
N GLY A 299 10.26 7.93 -19.18
CA GLY A 299 10.52 6.56 -19.63
C GLY A 299 9.44 5.52 -19.29
N HIS A 300 8.43 5.91 -18.50
CA HIS A 300 7.32 5.03 -18.07
C HIS A 300 5.94 5.67 -18.29
N GLU A 301 5.83 6.65 -19.19
CA GLU A 301 4.62 7.43 -19.43
C GLU A 301 3.42 6.58 -19.88
N GLU A 302 3.68 5.44 -20.51
CA GLU A 302 2.64 4.48 -20.93
C GLU A 302 1.84 3.88 -19.74
N TYR A 303 2.45 3.88 -18.56
CA TYR A 303 1.84 3.37 -17.32
C TYR A 303 1.16 4.47 -16.50
N ARG A 304 1.35 5.75 -16.87
CA ARG A 304 0.82 6.91 -16.15
C ARG A 304 1.14 6.87 -14.64
N PRO A 305 2.43 6.91 -14.25
CA PRO A 305 2.82 6.90 -12.84
C PRO A 305 2.37 8.15 -12.06
N ASP A 306 1.88 9.16 -12.78
CA ASP A 306 1.20 10.32 -12.19
C ASP A 306 -0.23 10.00 -11.73
N LEU A 307 -0.82 8.87 -12.11
CA LEU A 307 -2.18 8.50 -11.73
C LEU A 307 -2.19 7.46 -10.61
N ALA A 308 -3.03 7.73 -9.61
CA ALA A 308 -3.19 6.89 -8.41
C ALA A 308 -4.68 6.64 -8.12
N LEU A 309 -4.96 5.65 -7.26
CA LEU A 309 -6.32 5.31 -6.85
C LEU A 309 -6.43 5.25 -5.33
N MET A 310 -7.48 5.88 -4.81
CA MET A 310 -8.02 5.54 -3.49
C MET A 310 -9.00 4.37 -3.66
N TYR A 311 -8.80 3.25 -2.97
CA TYR A 311 -9.71 2.10 -3.01
C TYR A 311 -10.59 2.10 -1.76
N LEU A 312 -11.88 2.38 -1.93
CA LEU A 312 -12.88 2.38 -0.88
C LEU A 312 -13.70 1.09 -0.96
N ALA A 313 -13.26 0.07 -0.23
CA ALA A 313 -13.87 -1.24 -0.21
C ALA A 313 -14.85 -1.37 0.97
N SER A 314 -15.99 -2.01 0.76
CA SER A 314 -16.91 -2.41 1.83
C SER A 314 -17.03 -3.92 1.86
N VAL A 315 -16.71 -4.53 3.00
CA VAL A 315 -16.63 -5.99 3.17
C VAL A 315 -17.66 -6.45 4.19
N ASP A 316 -18.36 -7.54 3.90
CA ASP A 316 -19.27 -8.20 4.86
C ASP A 316 -18.44 -9.01 5.85
N PRO A 317 -18.34 -8.60 7.14
CA PRO A 317 -17.51 -9.29 8.12
C PRO A 317 -18.02 -10.70 8.47
N ALA A 318 -19.27 -11.05 8.11
CA ALA A 318 -19.81 -12.37 8.38
C ALA A 318 -19.23 -13.46 7.46
N ASN A 319 -18.75 -13.09 6.28
CA ASN A 319 -18.28 -14.04 5.28
C ASN A 319 -17.07 -13.56 4.46
N GLY A 320 -16.59 -12.34 4.70
CA GLY A 320 -15.45 -11.75 4.01
C GLY A 320 -15.72 -11.29 2.58
N ARG A 321 -16.97 -11.39 2.08
CA ARG A 321 -17.28 -11.04 0.70
C ARG A 321 -17.33 -9.52 0.54
N ILE A 322 -16.83 -9.04 -0.59
CA ILE A 322 -16.93 -7.63 -0.95
C ILE A 322 -18.37 -7.30 -1.37
N ALA A 323 -18.90 -6.22 -0.80
CA ALA A 323 -20.20 -5.66 -1.15
C ALA A 323 -20.06 -4.54 -2.21
N SER A 324 -18.99 -3.76 -2.15
CA SER A 324 -18.68 -2.71 -3.13
C SER A 324 -17.20 -2.36 -3.14
N LEU A 325 -16.66 -2.05 -4.32
CA LEU A 325 -15.39 -1.34 -4.47
C LEU A 325 -15.62 -0.06 -5.28
N ARG A 326 -15.59 1.08 -4.59
CA ARG A 326 -15.56 2.39 -5.22
C ARG A 326 -14.12 2.89 -5.22
N MET A 327 -13.64 3.41 -6.34
CA MET A 327 -12.29 3.94 -6.46
C MET A 327 -12.34 5.43 -6.81
N LEU A 328 -11.46 6.23 -6.21
CA LEU A 328 -11.34 7.64 -6.53
C LEU A 328 -10.02 7.88 -7.28
N PRO A 329 -10.08 8.19 -8.59
CA PRO A 329 -8.93 8.61 -9.37
C PRO A 329 -8.28 9.87 -8.81
N MET A 330 -6.97 9.79 -8.60
CA MET A 330 -6.10 10.88 -8.20
C MET A 330 -4.99 11.07 -9.23
N GLN A 331 -4.45 12.28 -9.30
CA GLN A 331 -3.27 12.62 -10.08
C GLN A 331 -2.25 13.32 -9.19
N LEU A 332 -1.03 12.80 -9.13
CA LEU A 332 0.09 13.45 -8.47
C LEU A 332 0.53 14.67 -9.28
N ARG A 333 0.52 15.83 -8.63
CA ARG A 333 1.12 17.08 -9.11
C ARG A 333 1.66 17.83 -7.91
N GLN A 334 2.82 18.47 -8.06
CA GLN A 334 3.48 19.16 -6.95
C GLN A 334 3.71 18.23 -5.74
N LEU A 335 4.05 16.95 -6.00
CA LEU A 335 4.31 15.92 -4.99
C LEU A 335 3.13 15.62 -4.05
N ARG A 336 1.90 15.83 -4.50
CA ARG A 336 0.67 15.54 -3.74
C ARG A 336 -0.49 15.11 -4.66
N PRO A 337 -1.45 14.32 -4.17
CA PRO A 337 -2.54 13.82 -4.97
C PRO A 337 -3.65 14.86 -5.09
N HIS A 338 -4.05 15.15 -6.32
CA HIS A 338 -5.21 15.96 -6.68
C HIS A 338 -6.31 15.07 -7.27
N ARG A 339 -7.57 15.51 -7.25
CA ARG A 339 -8.62 14.84 -8.03
C ARG A 339 -8.19 14.74 -9.50
N ALA A 340 -8.22 13.55 -10.07
CA ALA A 340 -7.89 13.37 -11.48
C ALA A 340 -8.94 14.06 -12.37
N SER A 341 -8.52 14.49 -13.57
CA SER A 341 -9.47 14.99 -14.57
C SER A 341 -10.42 13.87 -15.03
N ARG A 342 -11.59 14.22 -15.59
CA ARG A 342 -12.50 13.21 -16.14
C ARG A 342 -11.83 12.34 -17.22
N ARG A 343 -10.98 12.94 -18.05
CA ARG A 343 -10.20 12.22 -19.08
C ARG A 343 -9.24 11.20 -18.46
N ASP A 344 -8.58 11.55 -17.36
CA ASP A 344 -7.68 10.62 -16.66
C ASP A 344 -8.44 9.51 -15.93
N ALA A 345 -9.62 9.83 -15.38
CA ALA A 345 -10.53 8.83 -14.82
C ALA A 345 -11.04 7.86 -15.90
N GLU A 346 -11.38 8.36 -17.10
CA GLU A 346 -11.74 7.53 -18.27
C GLU A 346 -10.60 6.60 -18.66
N TRP A 347 -9.35 7.11 -18.70
CA TRP A 347 -8.17 6.30 -18.99
C TRP A 347 -7.98 5.18 -17.95
N LEU A 348 -8.08 5.48 -16.65
CA LEU A 348 -8.01 4.47 -15.58
C LEU A 348 -9.15 3.45 -15.70
N CYS A 349 -10.37 3.90 -16.00
CA CYS A 349 -11.53 3.04 -16.22
C CYS A 349 -11.28 2.03 -17.35
N GLU A 350 -10.74 2.49 -18.47
CA GLU A 350 -10.40 1.64 -19.63
C GLU A 350 -9.31 0.64 -19.30
N VAL A 351 -8.22 1.09 -18.66
CA VAL A 351 -7.09 0.24 -18.27
C VAL A 351 -7.52 -0.83 -17.27
N LEU A 352 -8.18 -0.46 -16.18
CA LEU A 352 -8.64 -1.42 -15.17
C LEU A 352 -9.68 -2.40 -15.75
N GLY A 353 -10.57 -1.91 -16.62
CA GLY A 353 -11.51 -2.76 -17.33
C GLY A 353 -10.81 -3.76 -18.27
N ARG A 354 -9.80 -3.32 -19.02
CA ARG A 354 -9.02 -4.15 -19.94
C ARG A 354 -8.23 -5.21 -19.20
N GLU A 355 -7.48 -4.82 -18.18
CA GLU A 355 -6.62 -5.73 -17.41
C GLU A 355 -7.44 -6.65 -16.49
N GLY A 356 -8.50 -6.13 -15.86
CA GLY A 356 -9.42 -6.94 -15.05
C GLY A 356 -10.09 -8.06 -15.86
N ARG A 357 -10.49 -7.81 -17.12
CA ARG A 357 -11.08 -8.84 -18.00
C ARG A 357 -10.13 -9.98 -18.36
N ARG A 358 -8.81 -9.74 -18.33
CA ARG A 358 -7.79 -10.78 -18.58
C ARG A 358 -7.66 -11.75 -17.40
N LEU A 359 -8.03 -11.30 -16.20
CA LEU A 359 -8.01 -12.08 -14.96
C LEU A 359 -9.37 -12.76 -14.74
N ALA A 360 -10.45 -11.97 -14.79
CA ALA A 360 -11.82 -12.42 -14.64
C ALA A 360 -12.72 -11.83 -15.75
N PRO A 361 -13.23 -12.64 -16.71
CA PRO A 361 -13.93 -12.14 -17.90
C PRO A 361 -15.15 -11.25 -17.65
N ARG A 362 -15.76 -11.38 -16.47
CA ARG A 362 -16.95 -10.61 -16.05
C ARG A 362 -16.62 -9.31 -15.30
N THR A 363 -15.35 -9.04 -14.99
CA THR A 363 -14.95 -7.75 -14.42
C THR A 363 -15.25 -6.61 -15.39
N ARG A 364 -15.90 -5.57 -14.88
CA ARG A 364 -16.08 -4.28 -15.54
C ARG A 364 -15.76 -3.17 -14.55
N VAL A 365 -15.39 -2.01 -15.08
CA VAL A 365 -15.24 -0.78 -14.31
C VAL A 365 -16.13 0.25 -14.99
N GLU A 366 -16.94 0.93 -14.20
CA GLU A 366 -17.85 1.97 -14.65
C GLU A 366 -17.39 3.32 -14.11
N LEU A 367 -17.41 4.35 -14.95
CA LEU A 367 -17.14 5.72 -14.55
C LEU A 367 -18.45 6.42 -14.18
N GLU A 368 -18.54 6.92 -12.95
CA GLU A 368 -19.65 7.73 -12.48
C GLU A 368 -19.49 9.20 -12.88
N ASP A 369 -20.60 9.95 -12.85
CA ASP A 369 -20.61 11.38 -13.24
C ASP A 369 -19.69 12.26 -12.40
N ASN A 370 -19.45 11.89 -11.15
CA ASN A 370 -18.54 12.59 -10.25
C ASN A 370 -17.06 12.17 -10.40
N GLY A 371 -16.74 11.38 -11.42
CA GLY A 371 -15.37 10.95 -11.72
C GLY A 371 -14.89 9.74 -10.91
N ALA A 372 -15.71 9.20 -10.00
CA ALA A 372 -15.39 7.95 -9.30
C ALA A 372 -15.55 6.75 -10.23
N LEU A 373 -14.80 5.69 -9.95
CA LEU A 373 -14.90 4.41 -10.63
C LEU A 373 -15.62 3.40 -9.73
N LEU A 374 -16.50 2.59 -10.30
CA LEU A 374 -17.18 1.51 -9.62
C LEU A 374 -16.80 0.18 -10.25
N LEU A 375 -16.31 -0.76 -9.43
CA LEU A 375 -16.08 -2.12 -9.89
C LEU A 375 -17.42 -2.86 -10.01
N GLN A 376 -17.63 -3.54 -11.13
CA GLN A 376 -18.71 -4.49 -11.33
C GLN A 376 -18.13 -5.89 -11.56
N TRP A 377 -18.77 -6.88 -10.95
CA TRP A 377 -18.43 -8.29 -11.08
C TRP A 377 -19.72 -9.13 -11.03
N GLY A 378 -19.66 -10.38 -11.48
CA GLY A 378 -20.80 -11.29 -11.46
C GLY A 378 -20.44 -12.67 -11.96
#